data_AF-Q5F4U4-F1
#
_entry.id   AF-Q5F4U4-F1
#
_cell.length_a   1.000
_cell.length_b   1.000
_cell.length_c   1.000
_cell.angle_alpha   90.00
_cell.angle_beta   90.00
_cell.angle_gamma   90.00
#
_symmetry.space_group_name_H-M   'P 1'
#
loop_
_entity.id
_entity.type
_entity.pdbx_description
1 polymer ?
#
loop_
_entity_poly.entity_id
_entity_poly.type
_entity_poly.pdbx_seq_one_letter_code
_entity_poly.pdbx_strand_id
1 'polypeptide(L)'
;MNITTPIIVSFIGLFPSVFTCVVNLFSLKKIDRKKNDLVLFKIRFFLDVVLGASVVAHLGFVLILATFHEELIPWKNVILYLSLFSWNIGSARSVTVLAISVERVVAVFAPISYHNYRPYFPTFLIPIAAISFGASDIFILFGICEYEIDVPEGCAALGCCINACFTKYYSINKGITYISTFTFTLLLSTKLLYLKNYNAEKKSLSRANILTLIDAANVIIFDFSPVLISFLFQQWFSLQDFGPIGVVSKMWGCATEALLVFGTFRKPSGKKTSNVTVI
;
A
#
# COMPACT_ATOMS: atom_id res chain seq x y z
N MET A 1 27.48 -5.66 10.75
CA MET A 1 26.12 -5.08 10.81
C MET A 1 25.57 -5.32 12.22
N ASN A 2 25.00 -4.32 12.90
CA ASN A 2 24.38 -4.55 14.21
C ASN A 2 23.11 -5.40 14.02
N ILE A 3 23.17 -6.68 14.37
CA ILE A 3 22.06 -7.65 14.29
C ILE A 3 20.82 -7.15 15.06
N THR A 4 21.02 -6.23 16.00
CA THR A 4 19.96 -5.59 16.79
C THR A 4 19.00 -4.74 15.97
N THR A 5 19.45 -4.02 14.93
CA THR A 5 18.57 -3.11 14.17
C THR A 5 17.49 -3.87 13.40
N PRO A 6 17.79 -4.91 12.59
CA PRO A 6 16.75 -5.71 11.93
C PRO A 6 15.76 -6.35 12.90
N ILE A 7 16.23 -6.83 14.06
CA ILE A 7 15.37 -7.44 15.09
C ILE A 7 14.38 -6.41 15.64
N ILE A 8 14.85 -5.25 16.07
CA ILE A 8 14.01 -4.17 16.62
C ILE A 8 12.98 -3.72 15.58
N VAL A 9 13.42 -3.48 14.34
CA VAL A 9 12.54 -3.07 13.24
C VAL A 9 11.50 -4.15 12.95
N SER A 10 11.90 -5.43 12.97
CA SER A 10 10.97 -6.55 12.76
C SER A 10 9.90 -6.64 13.84
N PHE A 11 10.27 -6.49 15.13
CA PHE A 11 9.29 -6.44 16.23
C PHE A 11 8.31 -5.28 16.08
N ILE A 12 8.80 -4.08 15.74
CA ILE A 12 7.96 -2.90 15.52
C ILE A 12 7.02 -3.12 14.32
N GLY A 13 7.48 -3.83 13.28
CA GLY A 13 6.72 -4.13 12.08
C GLY A 13 5.65 -5.22 12.23
N LEU A 14 5.83 -6.17 13.15
CA LEU A 14 4.88 -7.27 13.32
C LEU A 14 3.50 -6.80 13.79
N PHE A 15 3.46 -5.91 14.78
CA PHE A 15 2.21 -5.39 15.32
C PHE A 15 1.30 -4.74 14.26
N PRO A 16 1.73 -3.72 13.50
CA PRO A 16 0.88 -3.11 12.47
C PRO A 16 0.53 -4.09 11.34
N SER A 17 1.37 -5.09 11.07
CA SER A 17 1.11 -6.11 10.05
C SER A 17 -0.04 -7.05 10.42
N VAL A 18 0.00 -7.60 11.64
CA VAL A 18 -1.10 -8.41 12.19
C VAL A 18 -2.37 -7.57 12.28
N PHE A 19 -2.25 -6.35 12.79
CA PHE A 19 -3.37 -5.43 12.94
C PHE A 19 -4.06 -5.13 11.60
N THR A 20 -3.28 -4.80 10.56
CA THR A 20 -3.77 -4.56 9.20
C THR A 20 -4.52 -5.79 8.67
N CYS A 21 -3.94 -6.97 8.81
CA CYS A 21 -4.55 -8.22 8.36
C CYS A 21 -5.92 -8.44 9.01
N VAL A 22 -6.00 -8.32 10.33
CA VAL A 22 -7.24 -8.54 11.09
C VAL A 22 -8.32 -7.50 10.74
N VAL A 23 -7.99 -6.21 10.77
CA VAL A 23 -8.98 -5.14 10.53
C VAL A 23 -9.47 -5.12 9.08
N ASN A 24 -8.59 -5.36 8.10
CA ASN A 24 -9.01 -5.43 6.71
C ASN A 24 -9.81 -6.71 6.41
N LEU A 25 -9.54 -7.82 7.08
CA LEU A 25 -10.37 -9.02 6.98
C LEU A 25 -11.80 -8.74 7.49
N PHE A 26 -11.96 -8.02 8.61
CA PHE A 26 -13.27 -7.58 9.08
C PHE A 26 -13.93 -6.58 8.12
N SER A 27 -13.15 -5.66 7.54
CA SER A 27 -13.64 -4.66 6.58
C SER A 27 -14.13 -5.30 5.29
N LEU A 28 -13.44 -6.32 4.77
CA LEU A 28 -13.88 -7.12 3.63
C LEU A 28 -15.26 -7.75 3.87
N LYS A 29 -15.43 -8.44 5.01
CA LYS A 29 -16.72 -9.06 5.38
C LYS A 29 -17.85 -8.03 5.50
N LYS A 30 -17.54 -6.81 5.91
CA LYS A 30 -18.52 -5.74 6.08
C LYS A 30 -18.89 -5.05 4.77
N ILE A 31 -17.93 -4.88 3.85
CA ILE A 31 -18.16 -4.28 2.53
C ILE A 31 -18.93 -5.21 1.62
N ASP A 32 -18.74 -6.53 1.73
CA ASP A 32 -19.45 -7.51 0.92
C ASP A 32 -20.98 -7.40 1.01
N ARG A 33 -21.48 -6.77 2.09
CA ARG A 33 -22.89 -6.45 2.29
C ARG A 33 -23.37 -5.18 1.56
N LYS A 34 -22.52 -4.47 0.81
CA LYS A 34 -22.83 -3.18 0.17
C LYS A 34 -22.45 -3.19 -1.32
N LYS A 35 -23.22 -2.41 -2.11
CA LYS A 35 -23.23 -2.33 -3.60
C LYS A 35 -21.85 -2.30 -4.28
N ASN A 36 -21.86 -2.75 -5.55
CA ASN A 36 -20.75 -2.89 -6.50
C ASN A 36 -19.87 -1.64 -6.77
N ASP A 37 -20.23 -0.45 -6.30
CA ASP A 37 -19.46 0.79 -6.58
C ASP A 37 -18.09 0.86 -5.88
N LEU A 38 -17.78 -0.13 -5.02
CA LEU A 38 -16.55 -0.19 -4.23
C LEU A 38 -15.66 -1.41 -4.56
N VAL A 39 -15.83 -2.05 -5.72
CA VAL A 39 -15.06 -3.25 -6.11
C VAL A 39 -13.54 -3.04 -6.00
N LEU A 40 -13.03 -1.89 -6.46
CA LEU A 40 -11.61 -1.55 -6.34
C LEU A 40 -11.12 -1.45 -4.90
N PHE A 41 -11.94 -0.90 -4.01
CA PHE A 41 -11.63 -0.86 -2.59
C PHE A 41 -11.66 -2.26 -1.98
N LYS A 42 -12.57 -3.15 -2.41
CA LYS A 42 -12.58 -4.56 -1.99
C LYS A 42 -11.28 -5.27 -2.40
N ILE A 43 -10.82 -5.07 -3.64
CA ILE A 43 -9.55 -5.63 -4.12
C ILE A 43 -8.37 -5.08 -3.29
N ARG A 44 -8.34 -3.76 -3.06
CA ARG A 44 -7.34 -3.13 -2.20
C ARG A 44 -7.29 -3.76 -0.81
N PHE A 45 -8.42 -3.90 -0.12
CA PHE A 45 -8.43 -4.51 1.21
C PHE A 45 -8.02 -5.99 1.19
N PHE A 46 -8.31 -6.70 0.11
CA PHE A 46 -7.80 -8.06 -0.09
C PHE A 46 -6.28 -8.08 -0.22
N LEU A 47 -5.71 -7.20 -1.05
CA LEU A 47 -4.26 -7.05 -1.18
C LEU A 47 -3.61 -6.65 0.15
N ASP A 48 -4.24 -5.80 0.95
CA ASP A 48 -3.73 -5.42 2.28
C ASP A 48 -3.71 -6.60 3.27
N VAL A 49 -4.69 -7.51 3.19
CA VAL A 49 -4.70 -8.74 4.00
C VAL A 49 -3.57 -9.67 3.59
N VAL A 50 -3.41 -9.90 2.28
CA VAL A 50 -2.34 -10.75 1.76
C VAL A 50 -0.96 -10.16 2.07
N LEU A 51 -0.81 -8.83 1.93
CA LEU A 51 0.40 -8.10 2.30
C LEU A 51 0.68 -8.19 3.81
N GLY A 52 -0.35 -8.03 4.64
CA GLY A 52 -0.26 -8.22 6.10
C GLY A 52 0.27 -9.59 6.46
N ALA A 53 -0.34 -10.64 5.91
CA ALA A 53 0.09 -12.02 6.15
C ALA A 53 1.51 -12.29 5.63
N SER A 54 1.86 -11.81 4.44
CA SER A 54 3.17 -12.03 3.85
C SER A 54 4.28 -11.32 4.63
N VAL A 55 4.03 -10.10 5.11
CA VAL A 55 4.99 -9.34 5.93
C VAL A 55 5.13 -9.97 7.31
N VAL A 56 4.05 -10.47 7.92
CA VAL A 56 4.14 -11.25 9.17
C VAL A 56 5.01 -12.49 8.96
N ALA A 57 4.83 -13.22 7.87
CA ALA A 57 5.66 -14.39 7.55
C ALA A 57 7.14 -13.99 7.35
N HIS A 58 7.40 -12.92 6.60
CA HIS A 58 8.76 -12.42 6.36
C HIS A 58 9.45 -11.95 7.65
N LEU A 59 8.83 -11.05 8.42
CA LEU A 59 9.41 -10.52 9.66
C LEU A 59 9.50 -11.60 10.75
N GLY A 60 8.50 -12.48 10.83
CA GLY A 60 8.54 -13.64 11.73
C GLY A 60 9.71 -14.56 11.40
N PHE A 61 9.95 -14.84 10.12
CA PHE A 61 11.09 -15.65 9.70
C PHE A 61 12.44 -15.00 10.03
N VAL A 62 12.56 -13.67 9.86
CA VAL A 62 13.77 -12.92 10.26
C VAL A 62 14.04 -13.06 11.77
N LEU A 63 13.00 -13.00 12.62
CA LEU A 63 13.16 -13.18 14.07
C LEU A 63 13.54 -14.62 14.45
N ILE A 64 12.95 -15.62 13.77
CA ILE A 64 13.28 -17.03 14.00
C ILE A 64 14.73 -17.30 13.59
N LEU A 65 15.16 -16.82 12.41
CA LEU A 65 16.55 -16.91 11.96
C LEU A 65 17.54 -16.24 12.91
N ALA A 66 17.18 -15.08 13.47
CA ALA A 66 18.01 -14.40 14.45
C ALA A 66 18.16 -15.19 15.77
N THR A 67 17.17 -16.02 16.11
CA THR A 67 17.16 -16.83 17.34
C THR A 67 17.84 -18.19 17.14
N PHE A 68 17.60 -18.83 15.99
CA PHE A 68 18.10 -20.17 15.65
C PHE A 68 19.07 -20.11 14.46
N HIS A 69 20.10 -19.27 14.58
CA HIS A 69 20.99 -18.95 13.46
C HIS A 69 21.65 -20.19 12.87
N GLU A 70 22.32 -21.02 13.67
CA GLU A 70 23.08 -22.17 13.16
C GLU A 70 22.23 -23.22 12.42
N GLU A 71 21.02 -23.49 12.90
CA GLU A 71 20.13 -24.50 12.31
C GLU A 71 19.45 -24.03 11.02
N LEU A 72 19.25 -22.71 10.87
CA LEU A 72 18.44 -22.14 9.79
C LEU A 72 19.26 -21.41 8.72
N ILE A 73 20.58 -21.28 8.86
CA ILE A 73 21.48 -20.80 7.78
C ILE A 73 21.19 -21.48 6.43
N PRO A 74 21.01 -22.82 6.34
CA PRO A 74 20.71 -23.48 5.05
C PRO A 74 19.42 -22.98 4.39
N TRP A 75 18.50 -22.45 5.18
CA TRP A 75 17.20 -21.94 4.76
C TRP A 75 17.19 -20.41 4.55
N LYS A 76 18.36 -19.74 4.54
CA LYS A 76 18.44 -18.27 4.35
C LYS A 76 17.74 -17.77 3.08
N ASN A 77 17.71 -18.59 2.02
CA ASN A 77 17.04 -18.27 0.76
C ASN A 77 15.52 -18.08 0.92
N VAL A 78 14.90 -18.62 1.98
CA VAL A 78 13.49 -18.39 2.30
C VAL A 78 13.20 -16.92 2.60
N ILE A 79 14.17 -16.16 3.13
CA ILE A 79 14.05 -14.69 3.29
C ILE A 79 13.79 -14.04 1.94
N LEU A 80 14.55 -14.41 0.92
CA LEU A 80 14.41 -13.87 -0.43
C LEU A 80 13.01 -14.17 -0.98
N TYR A 81 12.53 -15.42 -0.88
CA TYR A 81 11.21 -15.77 -1.39
C TYR A 81 10.07 -15.05 -0.65
N LEU A 82 10.10 -14.98 0.68
CA LEU A 82 9.08 -14.29 1.47
C LEU A 82 9.07 -12.77 1.23
N SER A 83 10.26 -12.18 1.11
CA SER A 83 10.41 -10.76 0.83
C SER A 83 9.98 -10.41 -0.59
N LEU A 84 10.37 -11.21 -1.59
CA LEU A 84 9.89 -11.07 -2.98
C LEU A 84 8.38 -11.24 -3.07
N PHE A 85 7.79 -12.21 -2.38
CA PHE A 85 6.34 -12.39 -2.40
C PHE A 85 5.62 -11.17 -1.81
N SER A 86 6.03 -10.73 -0.62
CA SER A 86 5.49 -9.51 0.01
C SER A 86 5.62 -8.29 -0.89
N TRP A 87 6.73 -8.21 -1.61
CA TRP A 87 7.01 -7.12 -2.53
C TRP A 87 6.08 -7.09 -3.73
N ASN A 88 5.89 -8.23 -4.41
CA ASN A 88 5.00 -8.37 -5.56
C ASN A 88 3.58 -7.93 -5.20
N ILE A 89 3.09 -8.34 -4.03
CA ILE A 89 1.80 -7.91 -3.49
C ILE A 89 1.81 -6.40 -3.20
N GLY A 90 2.89 -5.87 -2.63
CA GLY A 90 3.08 -4.45 -2.41
C GLY A 90 3.10 -3.62 -3.70
N SER A 91 3.61 -4.17 -4.80
CA SER A 91 3.66 -3.58 -6.14
C SER A 91 2.26 -3.53 -6.75
N ALA A 92 1.56 -4.67 -6.75
CA ALA A 92 0.16 -4.77 -7.18
C ALA A 92 -0.77 -3.84 -6.38
N ARG A 93 -0.55 -3.73 -5.06
CA ARG A 93 -1.26 -2.77 -4.20
C ARG A 93 -1.03 -1.34 -4.67
N SER A 94 0.21 -0.94 -4.92
CA SER A 94 0.56 0.43 -5.33
C SER A 94 -0.11 0.81 -6.65
N VAL A 95 -0.14 -0.10 -7.63
CA VAL A 95 -0.86 0.10 -8.90
C VAL A 95 -2.37 0.19 -8.68
N THR A 96 -2.94 -0.61 -7.78
CA THR A 96 -4.37 -0.53 -7.43
C THR A 96 -4.72 0.83 -6.82
N VAL A 97 -3.87 1.35 -5.94
CA VAL A 97 -4.03 2.69 -5.33
C VAL A 97 -3.94 3.80 -6.38
N LEU A 98 -2.97 3.70 -7.30
CA LEU A 98 -2.85 4.62 -8.44
C LEU A 98 -4.11 4.59 -9.30
N ALA A 99 -4.61 3.41 -9.65
CA ALA A 99 -5.82 3.26 -10.46
C ALA A 99 -7.06 3.84 -9.76
N ILE A 100 -7.22 3.64 -8.44
CA ILE A 100 -8.26 4.29 -7.64
C ILE A 100 -8.11 5.81 -7.73
N SER A 101 -6.91 6.35 -7.58
CA SER A 101 -6.66 7.79 -7.61
C SER A 101 -7.02 8.39 -8.96
N VAL A 102 -6.60 7.75 -10.07
CA VAL A 102 -6.93 8.17 -11.44
C VAL A 102 -8.43 8.11 -11.69
N GLU A 103 -9.09 7.01 -11.34
CA GLU A 103 -10.56 6.87 -11.48
C GLU A 103 -11.29 8.02 -10.78
N ARG A 104 -10.87 8.38 -9.57
CA ARG A 104 -11.50 9.43 -8.77
C ARG A 104 -11.24 10.82 -9.34
N VAL A 105 -10.03 11.07 -9.84
CA VAL A 105 -9.74 12.31 -10.57
C VAL A 105 -10.64 12.43 -11.79
N VAL A 106 -10.78 11.40 -12.62
CA VAL A 106 -11.68 11.42 -13.78
C VAL A 106 -13.14 11.65 -13.34
N ALA A 107 -13.61 10.97 -12.30
CA ALA A 107 -14.97 11.14 -11.78
C ALA A 107 -15.27 12.55 -11.24
N VAL A 108 -14.28 13.23 -10.64
CA VAL A 108 -14.45 14.58 -10.08
C VAL A 108 -14.17 15.68 -11.09
N PHE A 109 -13.25 15.47 -12.03
CA PHE A 109 -12.90 16.45 -13.07
C PHE A 109 -13.79 16.42 -14.29
N ALA A 110 -14.21 15.22 -14.72
CA ALA A 110 -15.07 15.04 -15.89
C ALA A 110 -16.24 14.08 -15.58
N PRO A 111 -17.19 14.49 -14.70
CA PRO A 111 -18.26 13.60 -14.23
C PRO A 111 -19.18 13.10 -15.35
N ILE A 112 -19.45 13.92 -16.38
CA ILE A 112 -20.30 13.55 -17.52
C ILE A 112 -19.61 12.47 -18.35
N SER A 113 -18.35 12.69 -18.73
CA SER A 113 -17.56 11.69 -19.45
C SER A 113 -17.39 10.42 -18.63
N TYR A 114 -17.11 10.54 -17.33
CA TYR A 114 -17.03 9.38 -16.45
C TYR A 114 -18.32 8.57 -16.46
N HIS A 115 -19.48 9.21 -16.31
CA HIS A 115 -20.77 8.52 -16.32
C HIS A 115 -21.04 7.79 -17.65
N ASN A 116 -20.71 8.44 -18.77
CA ASN A 116 -20.95 7.88 -20.10
C ASN A 116 -19.96 6.76 -20.46
N TYR A 117 -18.68 6.89 -20.10
CA TYR A 117 -17.63 5.94 -20.49
C TYR A 117 -17.42 4.81 -19.48
N ARG A 118 -17.78 4.99 -18.19
CA ARG A 118 -17.56 3.99 -17.15
C ARG A 118 -18.14 2.60 -17.46
N PRO A 119 -19.37 2.47 -18.00
CA PRO A 119 -19.93 1.15 -18.32
C PRO A 119 -19.08 0.34 -19.30
N TYR A 120 -18.29 1.00 -20.15
CA TYR A 120 -17.43 0.36 -21.15
C TYR A 120 -16.08 -0.09 -20.59
N PHE A 121 -15.68 0.38 -19.40
CA PHE A 121 -14.40 0.01 -18.80
C PHE A 121 -14.60 -1.07 -17.72
N PRO A 122 -14.29 -2.35 -18.03
CA PRO A 122 -14.48 -3.41 -17.06
C PRO A 122 -13.54 -3.25 -15.86
N THR A 123 -14.12 -3.24 -14.67
CA THR A 123 -13.36 -3.04 -13.41
C THR A 123 -12.37 -4.18 -13.14
N PHE A 124 -12.55 -5.37 -13.74
CA PHE A 124 -11.63 -6.49 -13.60
C PHE A 124 -10.29 -6.31 -14.35
N LEU A 125 -10.19 -5.37 -15.29
CA LEU A 125 -8.91 -5.10 -15.96
C LEU A 125 -7.86 -4.52 -15.02
N ILE A 126 -8.30 -3.75 -14.02
CA ILE A 126 -7.40 -3.12 -13.04
C ILE A 126 -6.66 -4.16 -12.19
N PRO A 127 -7.31 -5.13 -11.53
CA PRO A 127 -6.59 -6.16 -10.78
C PRO A 127 -5.71 -7.02 -11.68
N ILE A 128 -6.13 -7.34 -12.90
CA ILE A 128 -5.28 -8.08 -13.85
C ILE A 128 -4.01 -7.28 -14.14
N ALA A 129 -4.14 -6.00 -14.51
CA ALA A 129 -2.99 -5.15 -14.77
C ALA A 129 -2.08 -5.00 -13.54
N ALA A 130 -2.65 -4.86 -12.35
CA ALA A 130 -1.91 -4.76 -11.11
C ALA A 130 -1.12 -6.04 -10.78
N ILE A 131 -1.75 -7.22 -10.96
CA ILE A 131 -1.09 -8.52 -10.73
C ILE A 131 -0.01 -8.75 -11.79
N SER A 132 -0.29 -8.47 -13.06
CA SER A 132 0.70 -8.60 -14.14
C SER A 132 1.90 -7.68 -13.92
N PHE A 133 1.66 -6.45 -13.45
CA PHE A 133 2.73 -5.53 -13.08
C PHE A 133 3.58 -6.07 -11.92
N GLY A 134 2.94 -6.59 -10.87
CA GLY A 134 3.66 -7.29 -9.80
C GLY A 134 4.52 -8.43 -10.36
N ALA A 135 3.90 -9.35 -11.10
CA ALA A 135 4.59 -10.51 -11.68
C ALA A 135 5.75 -10.14 -12.63
N SER A 136 5.71 -8.98 -13.27
CA SER A 136 6.80 -8.48 -14.10
C SER A 136 8.10 -8.27 -13.30
N ASP A 137 8.01 -7.98 -12.00
CA ASP A 137 9.18 -7.84 -11.12
C ASP A 137 9.96 -9.16 -11.04
N ILE A 138 9.27 -10.32 -10.99
CA ILE A 138 9.91 -11.64 -10.97
C ILE A 138 10.61 -11.93 -12.29
N PHE A 139 9.92 -11.65 -13.41
CA PHE A 139 10.49 -11.83 -14.74
C PHE A 139 11.75 -10.97 -14.95
N ILE A 140 11.74 -9.73 -14.47
CA ILE A 140 12.88 -8.82 -14.60
C ILE A 140 14.04 -9.26 -13.71
N LEU A 141 13.77 -9.71 -12.48
CA LEU A 141 14.81 -10.17 -11.56
C LEU A 141 15.60 -11.35 -12.14
N PHE A 142 14.90 -12.42 -12.54
CA PHE A 142 15.56 -13.65 -13.00
C PHE A 142 15.90 -13.64 -14.49
N GLY A 143 15.08 -13.01 -15.32
CA GLY A 143 15.24 -13.03 -16.78
C GLY A 143 16.16 -11.93 -17.32
N ILE A 144 15.93 -10.67 -16.92
CA ILE A 144 16.68 -9.52 -17.49
C ILE A 144 17.91 -9.19 -16.66
N CYS A 145 17.78 -9.20 -15.33
CA CYS A 145 18.88 -8.91 -14.42
C CYS A 145 19.71 -10.15 -14.08
N GLU A 146 19.37 -11.33 -14.62
CA GLU A 146 20.13 -12.58 -14.46
C GLU A 146 20.55 -12.86 -13.01
N TYR A 147 19.61 -12.69 -12.06
CA TYR A 147 19.91 -12.88 -10.66
C TYR A 147 20.09 -14.37 -10.32
N GLU A 148 21.29 -14.72 -9.85
CA GLU A 148 21.58 -16.01 -9.23
C GLU A 148 21.22 -15.99 -7.74
N ILE A 149 20.65 -17.08 -7.23
CA ILE A 149 20.20 -17.17 -5.84
C ILE A 149 21.41 -17.33 -4.91
N ASP A 150 21.99 -16.19 -4.52
CA ASP A 150 23.03 -16.11 -3.50
C ASP A 150 22.69 -15.02 -2.48
N VAL A 151 22.17 -15.45 -1.33
CA VAL A 151 21.81 -14.54 -0.23
C VAL A 151 23.02 -14.36 0.68
N PRO A 152 23.57 -13.13 0.83
CA PRO A 152 24.73 -12.90 1.68
C PRO A 152 24.40 -13.17 3.15
N GLU A 153 25.40 -13.64 3.90
CA GLU A 153 25.25 -13.91 5.33
C GLU A 153 24.92 -12.64 6.11
N GLY A 154 23.96 -12.74 7.03
CA GLY A 154 23.46 -11.60 7.80
C GLY A 154 22.48 -10.69 7.06
N CYS A 155 22.12 -10.98 5.80
CA CYS A 155 21.12 -10.22 5.08
C CYS A 155 19.71 -10.52 5.60
N ALA A 156 19.01 -9.49 6.10
CA ALA A 156 17.66 -9.60 6.64
C ALA A 156 16.58 -8.98 5.74
N ALA A 157 16.97 -8.39 4.61
CA ALA A 157 16.09 -7.58 3.77
C ALA A 157 16.31 -7.83 2.29
N LEU A 158 15.27 -7.60 1.47
CA LEU A 158 15.37 -7.75 0.02
C LEU A 158 16.50 -6.89 -0.58
N GLY A 159 16.70 -5.67 -0.07
CA GLY A 159 17.69 -4.72 -0.58
C GLY A 159 19.15 -5.18 -0.50
N CYS A 160 19.49 -6.12 0.39
CA CYS A 160 20.82 -6.74 0.43
C CYS A 160 20.88 -8.09 -0.31
N CYS A 161 19.74 -8.70 -0.66
CA CYS A 161 19.71 -9.96 -1.39
C CYS A 161 19.89 -9.75 -2.89
N ILE A 162 19.33 -8.66 -3.43
CA ILE A 162 19.23 -8.42 -4.88
C ILE A 162 20.47 -7.75 -5.48
N ASN A 163 20.67 -7.94 -6.77
CA ASN A 163 21.76 -7.30 -7.50
C ASN A 163 21.49 -5.80 -7.80
N ALA A 164 22.54 -5.10 -8.25
CA ALA A 164 22.47 -3.68 -8.57
C ALA A 164 21.51 -3.36 -9.74
N CYS A 165 21.42 -4.25 -10.73
CA CYS A 165 20.48 -4.13 -11.86
C CYS A 165 19.04 -4.02 -11.36
N PHE A 166 18.61 -5.00 -10.56
CA PHE A 166 17.25 -5.06 -10.04
C PHE A 166 16.99 -3.93 -9.05
N THR A 167 17.97 -3.56 -8.21
CA THR A 167 17.87 -2.41 -7.31
C THR A 167 17.57 -1.11 -8.06
N LYS A 168 18.25 -0.88 -9.20
CA LYS A 168 18.04 0.30 -10.05
C LYS A 168 16.67 0.29 -10.72
N TYR A 169 16.31 -0.84 -11.36
CA TYR A 169 15.00 -1.02 -11.97
C TYR A 169 13.88 -0.74 -10.96
N TYR A 170 13.97 -1.39 -9.81
CA TYR A 170 12.99 -1.27 -8.74
C TYR A 170 12.84 0.17 -8.25
N SER A 171 13.96 0.85 -7.97
CA SER A 171 13.92 2.21 -7.43
C SER A 171 13.22 3.18 -8.38
N ILE A 172 13.46 3.04 -9.69
CA ILE A 172 12.79 3.83 -10.73
C ILE A 172 11.29 3.48 -10.78
N ASN A 173 10.95 2.20 -10.86
CA ASN A 173 9.57 1.74 -11.02
C ASN A 173 8.69 2.16 -9.83
N LYS A 174 9.20 1.98 -8.61
CA LYS A 174 8.53 2.43 -7.38
C LYS A 174 8.43 3.95 -7.31
N GLY A 175 9.50 4.66 -7.67
CA GLY A 175 9.51 6.12 -7.73
C GLY A 175 8.41 6.67 -8.65
N ILE A 176 8.29 6.14 -9.87
CA ILE A 176 7.25 6.53 -10.83
C ILE A 176 5.86 6.28 -10.26
N THR A 177 5.61 5.10 -9.70
CA THR A 177 4.29 4.74 -9.17
C THR A 177 3.88 5.64 -8.00
N TYR A 178 4.81 5.93 -7.09
CA TYR A 178 4.57 6.76 -5.92
C TYR A 178 4.40 8.23 -6.26
N ILE A 179 5.26 8.79 -7.12
CA ILE A 179 5.12 10.18 -7.60
C ILE A 179 3.80 10.35 -8.34
N SER A 180 3.45 9.43 -9.25
CA SER A 180 2.18 9.49 -9.97
C SER A 180 0.99 9.45 -9.01
N THR A 181 1.00 8.54 -8.04
CA THR A 181 -0.06 8.42 -7.03
C THR A 181 -0.17 9.69 -6.20
N PHE A 182 0.96 10.24 -5.76
CA PHE A 182 1.03 11.50 -5.02
C PHE A 182 0.44 12.66 -5.83
N THR A 183 0.80 12.81 -7.10
CA THR A 183 0.27 13.87 -7.96
C THR A 183 -1.24 13.77 -8.12
N PHE A 184 -1.79 12.58 -8.42
CA PHE A 184 -3.24 12.42 -8.59
C PHE A 184 -4.01 12.63 -7.28
N THR A 185 -3.48 12.15 -6.15
CA THR A 185 -4.11 12.35 -4.84
C THR A 185 -4.07 13.82 -4.41
N LEU A 186 -3.01 14.55 -4.72
CA LEU A 186 -2.92 15.99 -4.48
C LEU A 186 -3.91 16.78 -5.36
N LEU A 187 -4.01 16.48 -6.65
CA LEU A 187 -4.99 17.09 -7.55
C LEU A 187 -6.43 16.84 -7.09
N LEU A 188 -6.72 15.63 -6.62
CA LEU A 188 -8.04 15.28 -6.13
C LEU A 188 -8.36 15.99 -4.81
N SER A 189 -7.44 15.96 -3.84
CA SER A 189 -7.65 16.55 -2.52
C SER A 189 -7.84 18.07 -2.60
N THR A 190 -7.03 18.77 -3.38
CA THR A 190 -7.17 20.21 -3.62
C THR A 190 -8.55 20.56 -4.22
N LYS A 191 -8.99 19.84 -5.25
CA LYS A 191 -10.33 20.06 -5.85
C LYS A 191 -11.47 19.73 -4.89
N LEU A 192 -11.37 18.65 -4.11
CA LEU A 192 -12.40 18.29 -3.13
C LEU A 192 -12.50 19.31 -1.99
N LEU A 193 -11.37 19.83 -1.51
CA LEU A 193 -11.35 20.89 -0.50
C LEU A 193 -11.93 22.20 -1.06
N TYR A 194 -11.59 22.55 -2.29
CA TYR A 194 -12.18 23.70 -2.99
C TYR A 194 -13.71 23.56 -3.11
N LEU A 195 -14.21 22.41 -3.58
CA LEU A 195 -15.64 22.12 -3.69
C LEU A 195 -16.37 22.13 -2.34
N LYS A 196 -15.70 21.68 -1.26
CA LYS A 196 -16.24 21.68 0.10
C LYS A 196 -16.40 23.11 0.62
N ASN A 197 -15.38 23.95 0.43
CA ASN A 197 -15.42 25.35 0.88
C ASN A 197 -16.45 26.16 0.08
N TYR A 198 -16.58 25.89 -1.22
CA TYR A 198 -17.56 26.57 -2.07
C TYR A 198 -19.01 26.14 -1.75
N ASN A 199 -19.25 24.85 -1.49
CA ASN A 199 -20.59 24.31 -1.20
C ASN A 199 -20.81 24.06 0.31
N ALA A 200 -20.42 25.01 1.16
CA ALA A 200 -20.44 24.88 2.62
C ALA A 200 -21.81 24.44 3.18
N GLU A 201 -22.92 24.80 2.54
CA GLU A 201 -24.28 24.53 3.02
C GLU A 201 -24.82 23.12 2.74
N LYS A 202 -24.33 22.34 1.75
CA LYS A 202 -25.16 21.25 1.21
C LYS A 202 -24.55 19.89 0.85
N LYS A 203 -23.29 19.56 1.16
CA LYS A 203 -22.82 18.17 0.91
C LYS A 203 -21.79 17.66 1.90
N SER A 204 -22.19 16.65 2.67
CA SER A 204 -21.23 15.69 3.21
C SER A 204 -20.46 15.06 2.04
N LEU A 205 -19.14 14.98 2.15
CA LEU A 205 -18.31 14.27 1.17
C LEU A 205 -18.81 12.83 1.06
N SER A 206 -18.91 12.32 -0.18
CA SER A 206 -19.19 10.89 -0.40
C SER A 206 -18.16 10.05 0.36
N ARG A 207 -18.57 8.87 0.86
CA ARG A 207 -17.67 7.93 1.53
C ARG A 207 -16.44 7.61 0.69
N ALA A 208 -16.59 7.51 -0.63
CA ALA A 208 -15.48 7.30 -1.55
C ALA A 208 -14.47 8.46 -1.52
N ASN A 209 -14.95 9.71 -1.47
CA ASN A 209 -14.09 10.90 -1.43
C ASN A 209 -13.36 11.02 -0.09
N ILE A 210 -14.03 10.70 1.03
CA ILE A 210 -13.38 10.63 2.34
C ILE A 210 -12.29 9.55 2.34
N LEU A 211 -12.60 8.38 1.77
CA LEU A 211 -11.67 7.26 1.67
C LEU A 211 -10.43 7.63 0.84
N THR A 212 -10.61 8.33 -0.28
CA THR A 212 -9.46 8.78 -1.08
C THR A 212 -8.67 9.91 -0.42
N LEU A 213 -9.28 10.74 0.42
CA LEU A 213 -8.53 11.74 1.20
C LEU A 213 -7.67 11.07 2.30
N ILE A 214 -8.21 10.04 2.96
CA ILE A 214 -7.45 9.21 3.92
C ILE A 214 -6.28 8.55 3.20
N ASP A 215 -6.54 7.95 2.04
CA ASP A 215 -5.53 7.33 1.19
C ASP A 215 -4.43 8.31 0.78
N ALA A 216 -4.81 9.50 0.31
CA ALA A 216 -3.87 10.57 -0.02
C ALA A 216 -2.96 10.91 1.16
N ALA A 217 -3.52 11.17 2.33
CA ALA A 217 -2.75 11.48 3.53
C ALA A 217 -1.79 10.33 3.89
N ASN A 218 -2.23 9.08 3.77
CA ASN A 218 -1.41 7.92 4.06
C ASN A 218 -0.27 7.74 3.06
N VAL A 219 -0.51 7.89 1.76
CA VAL A 219 0.56 7.84 0.74
C VAL A 219 1.60 8.92 1.00
N ILE A 220 1.18 10.13 1.35
CA ILE A 220 2.10 11.24 1.66
C ILE A 220 2.99 10.87 2.86
N ILE A 221 2.38 10.45 3.97
CA ILE A 221 3.08 10.26 5.25
C ILE A 221 3.90 8.97 5.29
N PHE A 222 3.37 7.86 4.77
CA PHE A 222 3.94 6.53 4.98
C PHE A 222 4.60 5.91 3.74
N ASP A 223 4.30 6.39 2.53
CA ASP A 223 4.95 5.90 1.31
C ASP A 223 5.97 6.91 0.76
N PHE A 224 5.58 8.17 0.61
CA PHE A 224 6.43 9.20 0.01
C PHE A 224 7.46 9.78 0.98
N SER A 225 7.06 10.17 2.21
CA SER A 225 7.99 10.76 3.18
C SER A 225 9.21 9.89 3.51
N PRO A 226 9.09 8.57 3.76
CA PRO A 226 10.28 7.75 4.04
C PRO A 226 11.26 7.73 2.87
N VAL A 227 10.76 7.64 1.63
CA VAL A 227 11.60 7.64 0.42
C VAL A 227 12.29 8.99 0.26
N LEU A 228 11.56 10.09 0.47
CA LEU A 228 12.12 11.43 0.40
C LEU A 228 13.20 11.66 1.48
N ILE A 229 12.95 11.22 2.72
CA ILE A 229 13.93 11.32 3.82
C ILE A 229 15.19 10.53 3.46
N SER A 230 15.07 9.30 2.96
CA SER A 230 16.23 8.52 2.57
C SER A 230 16.99 9.10 1.39
N PHE A 231 16.30 9.79 0.48
CA PHE A 231 16.96 10.51 -0.61
C PHE A 231 17.70 11.76 -0.11
N LEU A 232 17.12 12.53 0.82
CA LEU A 232 17.74 13.74 1.38
C LEU A 232 18.88 13.43 2.35
N PHE A 233 18.78 12.33 3.10
CA PHE A 233 19.71 11.94 4.15
C PHE A 233 20.47 10.65 3.82
N GLN A 234 20.91 10.49 2.56
CA GLN A 234 21.69 9.32 2.09
C GLN A 234 22.94 9.03 2.94
N GLN A 235 23.52 10.07 3.54
CA GLN A 235 24.69 9.92 4.42
C GLN A 235 24.37 9.17 5.73
N TRP A 236 23.12 9.24 6.20
CA TRP A 236 22.67 8.66 7.47
C TRP A 236 21.91 7.35 7.31
N PHE A 237 21.23 7.18 6.17
CA PHE A 237 20.44 5.99 5.87
C PHE A 237 21.03 5.28 4.64
N SER A 238 21.61 4.10 4.83
CA SER A 238 21.99 3.26 3.70
C SER A 238 20.74 2.71 2.99
N LEU A 239 20.82 2.54 1.66
CA LEU A 239 19.74 1.90 0.90
C LEU A 239 19.47 0.45 1.37
N GLN A 240 20.47 -0.22 1.94
CA GLN A 240 20.33 -1.57 2.50
C GLN A 240 19.46 -1.58 3.78
N ASP A 241 19.64 -0.61 4.66
CA ASP A 241 18.85 -0.47 5.90
C ASP A 241 17.43 0.05 5.64
N PHE A 242 17.22 0.68 4.48
CA PHE A 242 15.92 1.26 4.15
C PHE A 242 14.85 0.20 3.83
N GLY A 243 15.23 -1.01 3.43
CA GLY A 243 14.29 -2.09 3.11
C GLY A 243 13.32 -2.37 4.28
N PRO A 244 13.82 -2.78 5.46
CA PRO A 244 12.99 -3.02 6.64
C PRO A 244 12.21 -1.79 7.10
N ILE A 245 12.86 -0.62 7.15
CA ILE A 245 12.22 0.64 7.57
C ILE A 245 11.06 1.01 6.66
N GLY A 246 11.25 0.87 5.35
CA GLY A 246 10.23 1.14 4.33
C GLY A 246 9.04 0.18 4.44
N VAL A 247 9.27 -1.11 4.69
CA VAL A 247 8.20 -2.09 4.96
C VAL A 247 7.43 -1.70 6.22
N VAL A 248 8.13 -1.43 7.33
CA VAL A 248 7.49 -1.05 8.60
C VAL A 248 6.65 0.21 8.45
N SER A 249 7.18 1.26 7.81
CA SER A 249 6.44 2.49 7.55
C SER A 249 5.18 2.22 6.73
N LYS A 250 5.29 1.42 5.67
CA LYS A 250 4.15 1.02 4.85
C LYS A 250 3.09 0.25 5.64
N MET A 251 3.48 -0.65 6.53
CA MET A 251 2.53 -1.40 7.36
C MET A 251 1.83 -0.50 8.38
N TRP A 252 2.54 0.48 8.95
CA TRP A 252 1.91 1.52 9.76
C TRP A 252 0.88 2.32 8.95
N GLY A 253 1.20 2.71 7.72
CA GLY A 253 0.25 3.35 6.82
C GLY A 253 -0.97 2.49 6.50
N CYS A 254 -0.79 1.19 6.29
CA CYS A 254 -1.91 0.26 6.08
C CYS A 254 -2.77 0.12 7.35
N ALA A 255 -2.15 0.11 8.54
CA ALA A 255 -2.85 0.01 9.82
C ALA A 255 -3.68 1.27 10.12
N THR A 256 -3.10 2.46 9.92
CA THR A 256 -3.81 3.73 10.09
C THR A 256 -4.94 3.86 9.09
N GLU A 257 -4.72 3.43 7.84
CA GLU A 257 -5.77 3.35 6.84
C GLU A 257 -6.92 2.47 7.31
N ALA A 258 -6.64 1.20 7.63
CA ALA A 258 -7.63 0.22 8.03
C ALA A 258 -8.51 0.74 9.19
N LEU A 259 -7.90 1.40 10.18
CA LEU A 259 -8.61 2.07 11.28
C LEU A 259 -9.58 3.16 10.81
N LEU A 260 -9.10 4.09 9.99
CA LEU A 260 -9.87 5.25 9.51
C LEU A 260 -11.01 4.82 8.58
N VAL A 261 -10.75 3.83 7.72
CA VAL A 261 -11.76 3.22 6.85
C VAL A 261 -12.83 2.53 7.68
N PHE A 262 -12.42 1.71 8.65
CA PHE A 262 -13.35 0.98 9.51
C PHE A 262 -14.27 1.94 10.29
N GLY A 263 -13.70 3.05 10.81
CA GLY A 263 -14.45 4.15 11.43
C GLY A 263 -15.43 4.83 10.47
N THR A 264 -15.02 5.09 9.23
CA THR A 264 -15.87 5.70 8.19
C THR A 264 -17.07 4.81 7.84
N PHE A 265 -16.90 3.48 7.84
CA PHE A 265 -18.00 2.54 7.64
C PHE A 265 -18.89 2.33 8.87
N ARG A 266 -18.47 2.73 10.07
CA ARG A 266 -19.30 2.71 11.28
C ARG A 266 -20.25 3.91 11.38
N LYS A 267 -19.88 5.07 10.82
CA LYS A 267 -20.76 6.25 10.83
C LYS A 267 -22.08 5.95 10.09
N PRO A 268 -23.25 6.05 10.77
CA PRO A 268 -24.55 5.97 10.10
C PRO A 268 -24.61 7.00 8.97
N SER A 269 -25.19 6.65 7.82
CA SER A 269 -25.41 7.62 6.75
C SER A 269 -26.47 8.62 7.19
N GLY A 270 -26.05 9.72 7.79
CA GLY A 270 -26.93 10.79 8.22
C GLY A 270 -27.88 10.38 9.35
N LYS A 271 -27.78 11.06 10.49
CA LYS A 271 -29.03 11.54 11.06
C LYS A 271 -29.70 12.33 9.93
N LYS A 272 -30.82 11.84 9.41
CA LYS A 272 -31.83 12.75 8.89
C LYS A 272 -32.15 13.64 10.10
N THR A 273 -31.55 14.82 10.19
CA THR A 273 -32.16 15.86 11.00
C THR A 273 -33.49 16.10 10.33
N SER A 274 -34.53 15.51 10.92
CA SER A 274 -35.92 15.70 10.52
C SER A 274 -36.15 17.18 10.27
N ASN A 275 -36.89 17.47 9.20
CA ASN A 275 -37.62 18.72 9.06
C ASN A 275 -38.31 19.00 10.40
N VAL A 276 -37.81 19.97 11.16
CA VAL A 276 -38.61 20.58 12.20
C VAL A 276 -39.40 21.65 11.47
N THR A 277 -40.61 21.26 11.06
CA THR A 277 -41.69 22.18 10.75
C THR A 277 -41.96 22.96 12.03
N VAL A 278 -41.62 24.26 12.04
CA VAL A 278 -42.29 25.19 12.93
C VAL A 278 -43.16 26.06 12.04
N ILE A 279 -44.43 26.04 12.38
CA ILE A 279 -45.58 26.72 11.76
C ILE A 279 -45.28 28.19 11.52
#